data_AF-A0A963GJJ2-F1
#
_entry.id   AF-A0A963GJJ2-F1
#
_cell.length_a   1.000
_cell.length_b   1.000
_cell.length_c   1.000
_cell.angle_alpha   90.00
_cell.angle_beta   90.00
_cell.angle_gamma   90.00
#
_symmetry.space_group_name_H-M   'P 1'
#
loop_
_entity.id
_entity.type
_entity.pdbx_description
1 polymer ?
#
loop_
_entity_poly.entity_id
_entity_poly.type
_entity_poly.pdbx_seq_one_letter_code
_entity_poly.pdbx_strand_id
1 'polypeptide(L)'
;VGVVELALEATIKAEGVAAKIRAAQKAGTLSGNSLQEIESQALAHGVITAEEQALLARAHALTAEVIKVDDFPFDLGLQRSETKPAPHRAAA
;
A
#
# COMPACT_ATOMS: atom_id res chain seq x y z
N VAL A 1 -7.14 -19.96 -1.26
CA VAL A 1 -6.28 -19.06 -2.07
C VAL A 1 -5.66 -18.07 -1.09
N GLY A 2 -4.34 -17.87 -1.13
CA GLY A 2 -3.66 -16.94 -0.24
C GLY A 2 -3.75 -15.50 -0.75
N VAL A 3 -3.31 -14.54 0.09
CA VAL A 3 -3.32 -13.12 -0.24
C VAL A 3 -2.42 -12.82 -1.44
N VAL A 4 -1.30 -13.52 -1.56
CA VAL A 4 -0.35 -13.35 -2.68
C VAL A 4 -1.01 -13.72 -4.01
N GLU A 5 -1.73 -14.83 -4.08
CA GLU A 5 -2.43 -15.24 -5.30
C GLU A 5 -3.57 -14.29 -5.64
N LEU A 6 -4.30 -13.78 -4.64
CA LEU A 6 -5.32 -12.75 -4.84
C LEU A 6 -4.72 -11.44 -5.36
N ALA A 7 -3.59 -11.01 -4.81
CA ALA A 7 -2.87 -9.82 -5.24
C ALA A 7 -2.36 -9.97 -6.68
N LEU A 8 -1.83 -11.14 -7.03
CA LEU A 8 -1.40 -11.44 -8.39
C LEU A 8 -2.56 -11.35 -9.38
N GLU A 9 -3.68 -12.00 -9.10
CA GLU A 9 -4.85 -11.98 -9.97
C GLU A 9 -5.41 -10.55 -10.14
N ALA A 10 -5.52 -9.79 -9.05
CA ALA A 10 -5.99 -8.41 -9.08
C ALA A 10 -5.04 -7.51 -9.88
N THR A 11 -3.73 -7.70 -9.74
CA THR A 11 -2.70 -6.93 -10.47
C THR A 11 -2.79 -7.19 -11.96
N ILE A 12 -2.84 -8.45 -12.39
CA ILE A 12 -2.97 -8.81 -13.82
C ILE A 12 -4.21 -8.17 -14.44
N LYS A 13 -5.34 -8.18 -13.75
CA LYS A 13 -6.57 -7.54 -14.24
C LYS A 13 -6.40 -6.01 -14.34
N ALA A 14 -5.67 -5.41 -13.41
CA ALA A 14 -5.46 -3.95 -13.35
C ALA A 14 -4.40 -3.43 -14.35
N GLU A 15 -3.53 -4.28 -14.92
CA GLU A 15 -2.45 -3.88 -15.82
C GLU A 15 -2.93 -3.05 -17.02
N GLY A 16 -4.05 -3.45 -17.62
CA GLY A 16 -4.64 -2.73 -18.76
C GLY A 16 -5.08 -1.32 -18.38
N VAL A 17 -5.66 -1.15 -17.17
CA VAL A 17 -6.09 0.15 -16.65
C VAL A 17 -4.87 1.02 -16.33
N ALA A 18 -3.86 0.46 -15.66
CA ALA A 18 -2.62 1.17 -15.36
C ALA A 18 -1.90 1.63 -16.63
N ALA A 19 -1.93 0.82 -17.70
CA ALA A 19 -1.38 1.21 -19.00
C ALA A 19 -2.13 2.41 -19.62
N LYS A 20 -3.47 2.45 -19.53
CA LYS A 20 -4.27 3.62 -19.98
C LYS A 20 -3.88 4.89 -19.23
N ILE A 21 -3.77 4.81 -17.90
CA ILE A 21 -3.38 5.95 -17.05
C ILE A 21 -1.98 6.44 -17.45
N ARG A 22 -1.00 5.54 -17.59
CA ARG A 22 0.36 5.90 -18.02
C ARG A 22 0.39 6.53 -19.40
N ALA A 23 -0.42 6.05 -20.34
CA ALA A 23 -0.53 6.63 -21.68
C ALA A 23 -1.11 8.06 -21.63
N ALA A 24 -2.16 8.28 -20.83
CA ALA A 24 -2.78 9.59 -20.65
C ALA A 24 -1.85 10.59 -19.92
N GLN A 25 -1.06 10.12 -18.95
CA GLN A 25 0.00 10.93 -18.34
C GLN A 25 1.07 11.34 -19.36
N LYS A 26 1.54 10.39 -20.17
CA LYS A 26 2.54 10.67 -21.21
C LYS A 26 2.01 11.63 -22.28
N ALA A 27 0.71 11.60 -22.56
CA ALA A 27 0.03 12.54 -23.44
C ALA A 27 -0.18 13.93 -22.81
N GLY A 28 0.16 14.12 -21.53
CA GLY A 28 -0.01 15.37 -20.80
C GLY A 28 -1.44 15.64 -20.34
N THR A 29 -2.35 14.67 -20.46
CA THR A 29 -3.75 14.78 -20.04
C THR A 29 -3.91 14.67 -18.53
N LEU A 30 -3.01 13.94 -17.87
CA LEU A 30 -3.00 13.74 -16.42
C LEU A 30 -1.71 14.29 -15.83
N SER A 31 -1.79 14.99 -14.69
CA SER A 31 -0.64 15.60 -14.02
C SER A 31 -0.79 15.49 -12.51
N GLY A 32 0.13 14.81 -11.83
CA GLY A 32 0.07 14.66 -10.38
C GLY A 32 1.35 14.04 -9.84
N ASN A 33 1.57 14.22 -8.54
CA ASN A 33 2.78 13.72 -7.87
C ASN A 33 2.49 12.45 -7.08
N SER A 34 1.23 12.23 -6.68
CA SER A 34 0.80 11.01 -6.01
C SER A 34 -0.06 10.12 -6.89
N LEU A 35 -0.02 8.82 -6.64
CA LEU A 35 -0.82 7.83 -7.35
C LEU A 35 -2.31 8.12 -7.22
N GLN A 36 -2.79 8.49 -6.02
CA GLN A 36 -4.20 8.82 -5.79
C GLN A 36 -4.65 10.07 -6.58
N GLU A 37 -3.81 11.11 -6.66
CA GLU A 37 -4.12 12.30 -7.46
C GLU A 37 -4.30 11.93 -8.93
N ILE A 38 -3.36 11.16 -9.47
CA ILE A 38 -3.37 10.73 -10.87
C ILE A 38 -4.63 9.89 -11.16
N GLU A 39 -4.99 8.95 -10.29
CA GLU A 39 -6.20 8.12 -10.45
C GLU A 39 -7.48 8.93 -10.34
N SER A 40 -7.54 9.89 -9.42
CA SER A 40 -8.69 10.79 -9.27
C SER A 40 -8.89 11.66 -10.51
N GLN A 41 -7.80 12.15 -11.11
CA GLN A 41 -7.83 12.88 -12.36
C GLN A 41 -8.21 11.97 -13.52
N ALA A 42 -7.69 10.74 -13.57
CA ALA A 42 -8.04 9.78 -14.62
C ALA A 42 -9.54 9.49 -14.63
N LEU A 43 -10.17 9.38 -13.46
CA LEU A 43 -11.62 9.24 -13.36
C LEU A 43 -12.34 10.54 -13.79
N ALA A 44 -11.88 11.70 -13.31
CA ALA A 44 -12.50 12.99 -13.62
C ALA A 44 -12.44 13.34 -15.12
N HIS A 45 -11.35 12.98 -15.79
CA HIS A 45 -11.16 13.15 -17.23
C HIS A 45 -11.78 12.02 -18.06
N GLY A 46 -12.37 11.00 -17.44
CA GLY A 46 -12.97 9.86 -18.12
C GLY A 46 -11.98 8.94 -18.84
N VAL A 47 -10.70 8.98 -18.46
CA VAL A 47 -9.65 8.06 -18.97
C VAL A 47 -9.91 6.63 -18.48
N ILE A 48 -10.49 6.51 -17.28
CA ILE A 48 -10.90 5.25 -16.67
C ILE A 48 -12.34 5.34 -16.17
N THR A 49 -13.01 4.20 -16.05
CA THR A 49 -14.35 4.10 -15.44
C THR A 49 -14.28 3.93 -13.92
N ALA A 50 -15.42 4.08 -13.24
CA ALA A 50 -15.53 3.78 -11.80
C ALA A 50 -15.24 2.31 -11.47
N GLU A 51 -15.59 1.39 -12.38
CA GLU A 51 -15.29 -0.05 -12.23
C GLU A 51 -13.79 -0.32 -12.32
N GLU A 52 -13.12 0.35 -13.27
CA GLU A 52 -11.67 0.26 -13.44
C GLU A 52 -10.92 0.89 -12.25
N GLN A 53 -11.43 1.99 -11.70
CA GLN A 53 -10.90 2.56 -10.46
C GLN A 53 -11.06 1.59 -9.28
N ALA A 54 -12.21 0.93 -9.15
CA ALA A 54 -12.43 -0.06 -8.08
C ALA A 54 -11.53 -1.29 -8.23
N LEU A 55 -11.11 -1.63 -9.46
CA LEU A 55 -10.14 -2.69 -9.72
C LEU A 55 -8.74 -2.29 -9.25
N LEU A 56 -8.30 -1.07 -9.57
CA LEU A 56 -7.02 -0.52 -9.11
C LEU A 56 -6.96 -0.44 -7.59
N ALA A 57 -8.01 0.09 -6.95
CA ALA A 57 -8.11 0.17 -5.49
C ALA A 57 -7.98 -1.21 -4.83
N ARG A 58 -8.61 -2.24 -5.41
CA ARG A 58 -8.47 -3.62 -4.93
C ARG A 58 -7.05 -4.16 -5.08
N ALA A 59 -6.42 -3.95 -6.23
CA ALA A 59 -5.04 -4.36 -6.45
C ALA A 59 -4.08 -3.67 -5.47
N HIS A 60 -4.27 -2.38 -5.20
CA HIS A 60 -3.48 -1.62 -4.23
C HIS A 60 -3.66 -2.14 -2.81
N ALA A 61 -4.89 -2.39 -2.38
CA ALA A 61 -5.15 -2.93 -1.04
C ALA A 61 -4.50 -4.30 -0.83
N LEU A 62 -4.62 -5.21 -1.82
CA LEU A 62 -4.02 -6.54 -1.74
C LEU A 62 -2.49 -6.49 -1.81
N THR A 63 -1.95 -5.61 -2.65
CA THR A 63 -0.49 -5.41 -2.73
C THR A 63 0.03 -4.83 -1.41
N ALA A 64 -0.65 -3.85 -0.82
CA ALA A 64 -0.31 -3.29 0.48
C ALA A 64 -0.27 -4.36 1.58
N GLU A 65 -1.16 -5.36 1.52
CA GLU A 65 -1.14 -6.50 2.43
C GLU A 65 0.07 -7.42 2.19
N VAL A 66 0.45 -7.66 0.93
CA VAL A 66 1.57 -8.54 0.57
C VAL A 66 2.94 -7.91 0.86
N ILE A 67 3.08 -6.59 0.70
CA ILE A 67 4.37 -5.89 0.85
C ILE A 67 4.71 -5.51 2.29
N LYS A 68 3.88 -5.90 3.27
CA LYS A 68 4.12 -5.67 4.70
C LYS A 68 5.35 -6.45 5.17
N VAL A 69 6.51 -5.84 5.02
CA VAL A 69 7.78 -6.32 5.57
C VAL A 69 7.93 -5.75 6.98
N ASP A 70 8.19 -6.62 7.94
CA ASP A 70 8.39 -6.28 9.36
C ASP A 70 7.22 -5.48 10.00
N ASP A 71 6.00 -5.60 9.45
CA ASP A 71 4.78 -5.03 10.02
C ASP A 71 4.33 -5.89 11.21
N PHE A 72 5.02 -5.72 12.31
CA PHE A 72 4.73 -6.37 13.57
C PHE A 72 3.92 -5.45 14.49
N PRO A 73 3.09 -6.01 15.39
CA PRO A 73 2.48 -5.24 16.45
C PRO A 73 3.52 -4.43 17.22
N PHE A 74 3.16 -3.19 17.61
CA PHE A 74 4.06 -2.30 18.34
C PHE A 74 4.60 -2.93 19.64
N ASP A 75 3.83 -3.83 20.25
CA ASP A 75 4.15 -4.55 21.47
C ASP A 75 4.97 -5.84 21.24
N LEU A 76 5.34 -6.16 20.00
CA LEU A 76 6.18 -7.30 19.69
C LEU A 76 7.57 -7.14 20.35
N GLY A 77 7.84 -7.93 21.40
CA GLY A 77 9.11 -7.91 22.13
C GLY A 77 9.08 -7.14 23.47
N LEU A 78 7.99 -6.42 23.79
CA LEU A 78 7.83 -5.69 25.06
C LEU A 78 7.61 -6.59 26.29
N GLN A 79 7.47 -7.91 26.11
CA GLN A 79 7.30 -8.91 27.19
C GLN A 79 8.60 -9.24 27.95
N ARG A 80 9.71 -8.52 27.73
CA ARG A 80 11.02 -8.89 28.30
C ARG A 80 11.81 -7.69 28.85
N SER A 81 11.20 -6.97 29.78
CA SER A 81 11.94 -6.10 30.69
C SER A 81 11.14 -5.85 31.97
N GLU A 82 10.92 -6.91 32.75
CA GLU A 82 10.89 -6.71 34.19
C GLU A 82 12.22 -6.05 34.59
N THR A 83 12.16 -4.77 34.96
CA THR A 83 13.31 -4.07 35.50
C THR A 83 13.64 -4.72 36.83
N LYS A 84 14.59 -5.66 36.86
CA LYS A 84 15.16 -6.15 38.10
C LYS A 84 15.84 -4.94 38.78
N PRO A 85 15.38 -4.48 39.96
CA PRO A 85 15.99 -3.34 40.60
C PRO A 85 17.45 -3.69 40.92
N ALA A 86 18.38 -2.89 40.40
CA ALA A 86 19.80 -3.03 40.74
C ALA A 86 19.99 -2.68 42.22
N PRO A 87 20.72 -3.48 43.01
CA PRO A 87 20.99 -3.12 44.41
C PRO A 87 21.88 -1.87 44.43
N HIS A 88 21.35 -0.77 44.95
CA HIS A 88 22.15 0.42 45.23
C HIS A 88 23.27 0.06 46.22
N ARG A 89 24.53 0.23 45.82
CA ARG A 89 25.64 0.22 46.79
C ARG A 89 25.63 1.55 47.52
N ALA A 90 25.38 1.51 48.83
CA ALA A 90 25.56 2.65 49.71
C ALA A 90 27.04 3.07 49.69
N ALA A 91 27.30 4.35 49.43
CA ALA A 91 28.63 4.94 49.56
C ALA A 91 28.99 5.02 51.06
N ALA A 92 30.23 4.67 51.38
CA ALA A 92 30.83 4.77 52.71
C ALA A 92 31.65 6.05 52.84
#